data_AF-A0A8T7M8W1-F1
#
_entry.id   AF-A0A8T7M8W1-F1
#
_cell.length_a   1.000
_cell.length_b   1.000
_cell.length_c   1.000
_cell.angle_alpha   90.00
_cell.angle_beta   90.00
_cell.angle_gamma   90.00
#
_symmetry.space_group_name_H-M   'P 1'
#
loop_
_entity.id
_entity.type
_entity.pdbx_description
1 polymer ?
#
loop_
_entity_poly.entity_id
_entity_poly.type
_entity_poly.pdbx_seq_one_letter_code
_entity_poly.pdbx_strand_id
1 'polypeptide(L)'
;MAPAKDPPVLKSRPKYEYYAGLDIAAKTFTAATCYRDAEPTRAVSLSQSPEGYASLTKLLLKADHPLDQILVVMEATGTYWIELATYLQGEGFAVSVINPKQAHDFAGALGLKPKNDRFDAQLLARLSATLQPARWTPPPQIYRELYQRLTHRLSLLEARQQFRNQLHALSVAQPVEGVVTSLENLIATLTERIKQVDKEIKEFLKLDQEWAASVTLLQTITGIGRLTAVWLVVVTLNFTNCSSAEGLTLFTGLAPIERSSGTSVRSRPMIGKGGHSRLRALLYMAAGSAMRFNPVIKAYCERLQKTKGRAYKEVRCAAARKLVHLGFAVVKSGLPFDPAYQPSPQKEAGASPEAKAS
;
A
#
# COMPACT_ATOMS: atom_id res chain seq x y z
N MET A 1 24.64 -34.81 47.95
CA MET A 1 24.42 -34.29 46.58
C MET A 1 23.01 -33.75 46.50
N ALA A 2 22.86 -32.42 46.59
CA ALA A 2 21.58 -31.77 46.32
C ALA A 2 21.41 -31.64 44.80
N PRO A 3 20.22 -31.89 44.22
CA PRO A 3 20.02 -31.74 42.79
C PRO A 3 20.12 -30.26 42.40
N ALA A 4 20.91 -30.00 41.36
CA ALA A 4 21.07 -28.68 40.77
C ALA A 4 19.70 -28.15 40.30
N LYS A 5 19.33 -26.95 40.75
CA LYS A 5 18.19 -26.21 40.18
C LYS A 5 18.54 -25.85 38.74
N ASP A 6 17.69 -26.25 37.80
CA ASP A 6 17.78 -25.79 36.42
C ASP A 6 17.83 -24.25 36.36
N PRO A 7 18.69 -23.66 35.51
CA PRO A 7 18.73 -22.22 35.34
C PRO A 7 17.39 -21.73 34.79
N PRO A 8 16.90 -20.55 35.24
CA PRO A 8 15.64 -20.02 34.76
C PRO A 8 15.74 -19.75 33.27
N VAL A 9 14.86 -20.38 32.48
CA VAL A 9 14.63 -20.04 31.08
C VAL A 9 14.30 -18.55 31.03
N LEU A 10 15.21 -17.73 30.51
CA LEU A 10 14.96 -16.33 30.19
C LEU A 10 13.85 -16.31 29.12
N LYS A 11 12.59 -16.27 29.57
CA LYS A 11 11.46 -15.96 28.70
C LYS A 11 11.76 -14.57 28.12
N SER A 12 12.01 -14.51 26.81
CA SER A 12 12.19 -13.25 26.09
C SER A 12 11.07 -12.30 26.49
N ARG A 13 11.42 -11.10 26.97
CA ARG A 13 10.41 -10.13 27.40
C ARG A 13 9.41 -9.91 26.26
N PRO A 14 8.11 -9.94 26.56
CA PRO A 14 7.09 -9.65 25.56
C PRO A 14 7.29 -8.29 24.91
N LYS A 15 7.09 -8.24 23.59
CA LYS A 15 7.29 -7.01 22.79
C LYS A 15 6.35 -5.86 23.22
N TYR A 16 5.15 -6.20 23.65
CA TYR A 16 4.11 -5.28 24.12
C TYR A 16 3.34 -5.93 25.28
N GLU A 17 2.91 -5.15 26.25
CA GLU A 17 2.14 -5.63 27.42
C GLU A 17 0.76 -5.00 27.54
N TYR A 18 0.59 -3.84 26.92
CA TYR A 18 -0.65 -3.10 26.93
C TYR A 18 -1.03 -2.68 25.51
N TYR A 19 -2.32 -2.75 25.23
CA TYR A 19 -2.86 -2.68 23.89
C TYR A 19 -4.03 -1.70 23.86
N ALA A 20 -4.13 -0.95 22.77
CA ALA A 20 -5.26 -0.08 22.49
C ALA A 20 -5.78 -0.29 21.07
N GLY A 21 -7.09 -0.29 20.92
CA GLY A 21 -7.79 -0.28 19.64
C GLY A 21 -8.56 1.02 19.47
N LEU A 22 -8.34 1.71 18.35
CA LEU A 22 -9.00 2.98 18.03
C LEU A 22 -9.81 2.85 16.75
N ASP A 23 -11.11 3.12 16.86
CA ASP A 23 -11.99 3.34 15.71
C ASP A 23 -12.15 4.84 15.46
N ILE A 24 -11.87 5.28 14.22
CA ILE A 24 -11.66 6.69 13.89
C ILE A 24 -12.80 7.23 13.02
N ALA A 25 -13.52 8.24 13.51
CA ALA A 25 -14.51 9.00 12.75
C ALA A 25 -14.04 10.44 12.49
N ALA A 26 -14.80 11.22 11.72
CA ALA A 26 -14.37 12.56 11.30
C ALA A 26 -14.21 13.59 12.45
N LYS A 27 -15.06 13.51 13.48
CA LYS A 27 -15.09 14.48 14.61
C LYS A 27 -14.69 13.87 15.95
N THR A 28 -14.76 12.54 16.05
CA THR A 28 -14.52 11.78 17.28
C THR A 28 -13.79 10.50 16.94
N PHE A 29 -13.25 9.85 17.95
CA PHE A 29 -12.75 8.48 17.85
C PHE A 29 -13.13 7.71 19.11
N THR A 30 -13.22 6.39 18.97
CA THR A 30 -13.58 5.48 20.05
C THR A 30 -12.36 4.64 20.40
N ALA A 31 -11.99 4.60 21.69
CA ALA A 31 -10.84 3.88 22.20
C ALA A 31 -11.26 2.76 23.15
N ALA A 32 -10.65 1.59 23.01
CA ALA A 32 -10.69 0.51 23.99
C ALA A 32 -9.28 0.02 24.27
N THR A 33 -9.04 -0.50 25.48
CA THR A 33 -7.71 -0.97 25.90
C THR A 33 -7.79 -2.36 26.49
N CYS A 34 -6.69 -3.10 26.48
CA CYS A 34 -6.54 -4.34 27.25
C CYS A 34 -5.09 -4.59 27.62
N TYR A 35 -4.90 -5.35 28.70
CA TYR A 35 -3.64 -6.04 28.93
C TYR A 35 -3.57 -7.29 28.05
N ARG A 36 -2.36 -7.82 27.92
CA ARG A 36 -2.14 -9.16 27.35
C ARG A 36 -3.08 -10.18 28.01
N ASP A 37 -3.73 -11.01 27.17
CA ASP A 37 -4.65 -12.08 27.58
C ASP A 37 -5.88 -11.63 28.40
N ALA A 38 -6.16 -10.32 28.45
CA ALA A 38 -7.32 -9.75 29.13
C ALA A 38 -8.40 -9.29 28.14
N GLU A 39 -9.64 -9.29 28.63
CA GLU A 39 -10.78 -8.76 27.89
C GLU A 39 -10.68 -7.22 27.73
N PRO A 40 -11.05 -6.65 26.56
CA PRO A 40 -11.04 -5.21 26.36
C PRO A 40 -11.94 -4.47 27.33
N THR A 41 -11.47 -3.31 27.78
CA THR A 41 -12.26 -2.36 28.54
C THR A 41 -13.48 -1.90 27.75
N ARG A 42 -14.45 -1.32 28.47
CA ARG A 42 -15.54 -0.58 27.82
C ARG A 42 -14.94 0.54 26.96
N ALA A 43 -15.46 0.69 25.75
CA ALA A 43 -14.98 1.71 24.83
C ALA A 43 -15.36 3.13 25.30
N VAL A 44 -14.45 4.08 25.13
CA VAL A 44 -14.60 5.50 25.47
C VAL A 44 -14.52 6.32 24.19
N SER A 45 -15.46 7.26 24.00
CA SER A 45 -15.43 8.18 22.87
C SER A 45 -14.75 9.49 23.25
N LEU A 46 -13.85 9.97 22.40
CA LEU A 46 -13.02 11.16 22.58
C LEU A 46 -13.11 12.04 21.31
N SER A 47 -12.81 13.33 21.43
CA SER A 47 -12.82 14.27 20.31
C SER A 47 -11.56 14.15 19.43
N GLN A 48 -11.71 14.36 18.12
CA GLN A 48 -10.60 14.60 17.19
C GLN A 48 -10.04 16.01 17.39
N SER A 49 -9.41 16.26 18.54
CA SER A 49 -8.83 17.55 18.90
C SER A 49 -7.62 17.36 19.81
N PRO A 50 -6.74 18.37 19.96
CA PRO A 50 -5.59 18.30 20.87
C PRO A 50 -5.96 17.88 22.30
N GLU A 51 -7.13 18.30 22.80
CA GLU A 51 -7.63 17.94 24.12
C GLU A 51 -8.05 16.46 24.19
N GLY A 52 -8.68 15.95 23.13
CA GLY A 52 -9.04 14.54 23.01
C GLY A 52 -7.80 13.64 22.90
N TYR A 53 -6.77 14.11 22.20
CA TYR A 53 -5.48 13.43 22.07
C TYR A 53 -4.76 13.36 23.42
N ALA A 54 -4.67 14.48 24.15
CA ALA A 54 -4.12 14.51 25.50
C ALA A 54 -4.92 13.62 26.48
N SER A 55 -6.26 13.54 26.31
CA SER A 55 -7.12 12.66 27.10
C SER A 55 -6.85 11.18 26.83
N LEU A 56 -6.59 10.81 25.57
CA LEU A 56 -6.15 9.46 25.20
C LEU A 56 -4.78 9.15 25.80
N THR A 57 -3.80 10.04 25.69
CA THR A 57 -2.46 9.86 26.29
C THR A 57 -2.57 9.59 27.79
N LYS A 58 -3.37 10.38 28.51
CA LYS A 58 -3.63 10.16 29.94
C LYS A 58 -4.27 8.81 30.22
N LEU A 59 -5.16 8.32 29.34
CA LEU A 59 -5.78 7.00 29.48
C LEU A 59 -4.74 5.89 29.32
N LEU A 60 -3.86 5.99 28.32
CA LEU A 60 -2.83 4.99 28.03
C LEU A 60 -1.75 4.93 29.13
N LEU A 61 -1.38 6.08 29.69
CA LEU A 61 -0.37 6.17 30.75
C LEU A 61 -0.80 5.54 32.09
N LYS A 62 -2.10 5.31 32.31
CA LYS A 62 -2.59 4.66 33.54
C LYS A 62 -2.10 3.23 33.72
N ALA A 63 -1.64 2.59 32.65
CA ALA A 63 -1.15 1.22 32.68
C ALA A 63 0.28 1.07 33.20
N ASP A 64 0.99 2.18 33.47
CA ASP A 64 2.35 2.20 34.02
C ASP A 64 3.36 1.33 33.23
N HIS A 65 3.25 1.37 31.90
CA HIS A 65 4.17 0.70 30.98
C HIS A 65 5.00 1.70 30.17
N PRO A 66 6.23 1.32 29.77
CA PRO A 66 6.98 2.10 28.79
C PRO A 66 6.18 2.34 27.51
N LEU A 67 6.27 3.55 26.95
CA LEU A 67 5.45 3.97 25.80
C LEU A 67 5.61 3.06 24.58
N ASP A 68 6.83 2.55 24.36
CA ASP A 68 7.14 1.65 23.26
C ASP A 68 6.63 0.21 23.46
N GLN A 69 6.16 -0.13 24.67
CA GLN A 69 5.48 -1.38 25.02
C GLN A 69 3.95 -1.25 25.01
N ILE A 70 3.42 -0.06 24.74
CA ILE A 70 1.99 0.18 24.53
C ILE A 70 1.71 0.19 23.03
N LEU A 71 1.05 -0.85 22.52
CA LEU A 71 0.69 -0.96 21.10
C LEU A 71 -0.70 -0.38 20.84
N VAL A 72 -0.75 0.74 20.13
CA VAL A 72 -1.99 1.38 19.68
C VAL A 72 -2.27 1.00 18.23
N VAL A 73 -3.38 0.31 17.99
CA VAL A 73 -3.85 -0.07 16.65
C VAL A 73 -5.05 0.75 16.24
N MET A 74 -5.04 1.25 15.01
CA MET A 74 -6.18 1.92 14.40
C MET A 74 -6.40 1.46 12.96
N GLU A 75 -7.63 1.60 12.48
CA GLU A 75 -8.00 1.27 11.10
C GLU A 75 -7.76 2.46 10.16
N ALA A 76 -7.14 2.20 9.00
CA ALA A 76 -6.98 3.20 7.94
C ALA A 76 -8.26 3.36 7.11
N THR A 77 -9.18 4.20 7.58
CA THR A 77 -10.39 4.57 6.82
C THR A 77 -10.40 6.08 6.59
N GLY A 78 -10.25 6.52 5.34
CA GLY A 78 -10.06 7.93 5.00
C GLY A 78 -8.69 8.48 5.47
N THR A 79 -8.63 9.78 5.79
CA THR A 79 -7.39 10.47 6.21
C THR A 79 -7.37 10.89 7.68
N TYR A 80 -8.50 10.77 8.39
CA TYR A 80 -8.67 11.30 9.74
C TYR A 80 -7.77 10.64 10.79
N TRP A 81 -7.30 9.43 10.53
CA TRP A 81 -6.40 8.71 11.44
C TRP A 81 -4.95 9.26 11.43
N ILE A 82 -4.54 9.97 10.37
CA ILE A 82 -3.14 10.37 10.16
C ILE A 82 -2.64 11.30 11.25
N GLU A 83 -3.47 12.26 11.66
CA GLU A 83 -3.12 13.26 12.67
C GLU A 83 -2.90 12.60 14.03
N LEU A 84 -3.87 11.81 14.49
CA LEU A 84 -3.78 11.07 15.74
C LEU A 84 -2.63 10.05 15.74
N ALA A 85 -2.43 9.31 14.64
CA ALA A 85 -1.30 8.39 14.51
C ALA A 85 0.05 9.11 14.60
N THR A 86 0.18 10.27 13.94
CA THR A 86 1.40 11.10 13.98
C THR A 86 1.63 11.64 15.39
N TYR A 87 0.58 12.13 16.06
CA TYR A 87 0.65 12.61 17.44
C TYR A 87 1.16 11.51 18.39
N LEU A 88 0.51 10.34 18.39
CA LEU A 88 0.88 9.23 19.28
C LEU A 88 2.29 8.70 19.00
N GLN A 89 2.71 8.63 17.74
CA GLN A 89 4.08 8.24 17.41
C GLN A 89 5.10 9.28 17.88
N GLY A 90 4.77 10.58 17.78
CA GLY A 90 5.60 11.68 18.28
C GLY A 90 5.75 11.68 19.80
N GLU A 91 4.71 11.25 20.53
CA GLU A 91 4.77 11.01 21.98
C GLU A 91 5.60 9.76 22.35
N GLY A 92 5.93 8.89 21.38
CA GLY A 92 6.74 7.69 21.60
C GLY A 92 5.98 6.38 21.73
N PHE A 93 4.66 6.38 21.52
CA PHE A 93 3.86 5.14 21.51
C PHE A 93 4.20 4.24 20.32
N ALA A 94 4.09 2.92 20.50
CA ALA A 94 4.08 2.01 19.36
C ALA A 94 2.72 2.08 18.65
N VAL A 95 2.68 2.74 17.49
CA VAL A 95 1.45 2.87 16.69
C VAL A 95 1.47 1.85 15.55
N SER A 96 0.33 1.25 15.22
CA SER A 96 0.13 0.45 14.01
C SER A 96 -1.17 0.82 13.33
N VAL A 97 -1.13 0.95 12.01
CA VAL A 97 -2.27 1.31 11.18
C VAL A 97 -2.58 0.13 10.27
N ILE A 98 -3.76 -0.48 10.45
CA ILE A 98 -4.14 -1.70 9.72
C ILE A 98 -5.16 -1.42 8.62
N ASN A 99 -5.21 -2.32 7.64
CA ASN A 99 -6.21 -2.26 6.59
C ASN A 99 -7.59 -2.71 7.13
N PRO A 100 -8.69 -2.02 6.79
CA PRO A 100 -10.06 -2.45 7.09
C PRO A 100 -10.35 -3.94 6.86
N LYS A 101 -9.79 -4.50 5.79
CA LYS A 101 -9.93 -5.91 5.47
C LYS A 101 -9.34 -6.84 6.54
N GLN A 102 -8.22 -6.45 7.18
CA GLN A 102 -7.62 -7.25 8.25
C GLN A 102 -8.52 -7.27 9.49
N ALA A 103 -9.08 -6.12 9.88
CA ALA A 103 -10.05 -6.04 10.97
C ALA A 103 -11.30 -6.88 10.67
N HIS A 104 -11.83 -6.77 9.44
CA HIS A 104 -12.98 -7.55 8.99
C HIS A 104 -12.73 -9.07 8.99
N ASP A 105 -11.61 -9.51 8.41
CA ASP A 105 -11.25 -10.93 8.35
C ASP A 105 -11.05 -11.50 9.78
N PHE A 106 -10.49 -10.70 10.70
CA PHE A 106 -10.35 -11.06 12.12
C PHE A 106 -11.70 -11.16 12.84
N ALA A 107 -12.62 -10.21 12.62
CA ALA A 107 -13.99 -10.29 13.14
C ALA A 107 -14.70 -11.57 12.69
N GLY A 108 -14.56 -11.90 11.40
CA GLY A 108 -15.11 -13.11 10.81
C GLY A 108 -14.55 -14.39 11.46
N ALA A 109 -13.24 -14.43 11.73
CA ALA A 109 -12.60 -15.56 12.41
C ALA A 109 -13.11 -15.77 13.84
N LEU A 110 -13.51 -14.71 14.53
CA LEU A 110 -14.10 -14.76 15.87
C LEU A 110 -15.62 -15.01 15.86
N GLY A 111 -16.25 -15.11 14.68
CA GLY A 111 -17.71 -15.20 14.55
C GLY A 111 -18.45 -13.93 15.01
N LEU A 112 -17.73 -12.81 15.15
CA LEU A 112 -18.30 -11.54 15.59
C LEU A 112 -18.88 -10.80 14.39
N LYS A 113 -20.15 -10.39 14.49
CA LYS A 113 -20.75 -9.46 13.52
C LYS A 113 -20.57 -8.03 14.04
N PRO A 114 -19.87 -7.15 13.31
CA PRO A 114 -19.77 -5.76 13.70
C PRO A 114 -21.17 -5.13 13.71
N LYS A 115 -21.48 -4.38 14.77
CA LYS A 115 -22.79 -3.74 14.98
C LYS A 115 -22.70 -2.28 15.44
N ASN A 116 -21.56 -1.81 15.97
CA ASN A 116 -21.33 -0.42 16.37
C ASN A 116 -19.84 -0.10 16.59
N ASP A 117 -19.50 1.20 16.56
CA ASP A 117 -18.16 1.77 16.76
C ASP A 117 -17.47 1.32 18.06
N ARG A 118 -18.25 1.00 19.11
CA ARG A 118 -17.71 0.52 20.39
C ARG A 118 -17.17 -0.90 20.29
N PHE A 119 -17.87 -1.77 19.57
CA PHE A 119 -17.39 -3.12 19.28
C PHE A 119 -16.15 -3.08 18.41
N ASP A 120 -16.07 -2.14 17.46
CA ASP A 120 -14.94 -2.03 16.54
C ASP A 120 -13.65 -1.64 17.28
N ALA A 121 -13.71 -0.66 18.19
CA ALA A 121 -12.55 -0.33 19.04
C ALA A 121 -12.10 -1.52 19.93
N GLN A 122 -13.04 -2.27 20.51
CA GLN A 122 -12.71 -3.45 21.32
C GLN A 122 -12.14 -4.59 20.47
N LEU A 123 -12.67 -4.81 19.27
CA LEU A 123 -12.16 -5.77 18.30
C LEU A 123 -10.71 -5.42 17.93
N LEU A 124 -10.42 -4.14 17.67
CA LEU A 124 -9.07 -3.66 17.36
C LEU A 124 -8.10 -3.86 18.54
N ALA A 125 -8.56 -3.68 19.78
CA ALA A 125 -7.76 -3.97 20.98
C ALA A 125 -7.44 -5.47 21.12
N ARG A 126 -8.42 -6.36 20.84
CA ARG A 126 -8.15 -7.81 20.80
C ARG A 126 -7.19 -8.18 19.66
N LEU A 127 -7.40 -7.57 18.48
CA LEU A 127 -6.56 -7.79 17.31
C LEU A 127 -5.12 -7.40 17.60
N SER A 128 -4.90 -6.25 18.24
CA SER A 128 -3.55 -5.78 18.57
C SER A 128 -2.84 -6.69 19.56
N ALA A 129 -3.55 -7.19 20.58
CA ALA A 129 -3.02 -8.19 21.51
C ALA A 129 -2.67 -9.53 20.82
N THR A 130 -3.49 -9.95 19.86
CA THR A 130 -3.37 -11.25 19.18
C THR A 130 -2.30 -11.25 18.06
N LEU A 131 -2.35 -10.26 17.17
CA LEU A 131 -1.54 -10.22 15.95
C LEU A 131 -0.29 -9.36 16.06
N GLN A 132 -0.25 -8.40 16.99
CA GLN A 132 0.86 -7.46 17.20
C GLN A 132 1.42 -6.90 15.89
N PRO A 133 0.56 -6.24 15.07
CA PRO A 133 0.95 -5.78 13.73
C PRO A 133 2.16 -4.85 13.74
N ALA A 134 2.83 -4.77 12.59
CA ALA A 134 4.05 -3.98 12.42
C ALA A 134 3.80 -2.50 12.72
N ARG A 135 4.79 -1.85 13.36
CA ARG A 135 4.70 -0.44 13.72
C ARG A 135 4.58 0.42 12.45
N TRP A 136 3.64 1.35 12.47
CA TRP A 136 3.50 2.41 11.50
C TRP A 136 4.45 3.55 11.85
N THR A 137 5.13 4.08 10.84
CA THR A 137 5.91 5.31 10.93
C THR A 137 5.28 6.37 10.05
N PRO A 138 5.19 7.63 10.51
CA PRO A 138 4.66 8.71 9.70
C PRO A 138 5.48 8.82 8.41
N PRO A 139 4.82 8.79 7.24
CA PRO A 139 5.51 9.03 5.99
C PRO A 139 6.20 10.39 5.99
N PRO A 140 7.37 10.52 5.34
CA PRO A 140 8.09 11.79 5.27
C PRO A 140 7.24 12.86 4.56
N GLN A 141 7.54 14.14 4.78
CA GLN A 141 6.78 15.26 4.20
C GLN A 141 6.66 15.14 2.68
N ILE A 142 7.72 14.68 2.00
CA ILE A 142 7.70 14.46 0.55
C ILE A 142 6.61 13.50 0.09
N TYR A 143 6.34 12.44 0.86
CA TYR A 143 5.25 11.52 0.55
C TYR A 143 3.91 12.28 0.53
N ARG A 144 3.63 13.08 1.57
CA ARG A 144 2.33 13.77 1.72
C ARG A 144 2.11 14.73 0.54
N GLU A 145 3.11 15.53 0.23
CA GLU A 145 3.08 16.54 -0.83
C GLU A 145 2.91 15.92 -2.23
N LEU A 146 3.67 14.85 -2.53
CA LEU A 146 3.57 14.16 -3.81
C LEU A 146 2.25 13.38 -3.91
N TYR A 147 1.85 12.66 -2.87
CA TYR A 147 0.62 11.88 -2.86
C TYR A 147 -0.61 12.77 -3.12
N GLN A 148 -0.71 13.91 -2.42
CA GLN A 148 -1.82 14.86 -2.62
C GLN A 148 -1.85 15.46 -4.03
N ARG A 149 -0.69 15.80 -4.61
CA ARG A 149 -0.64 16.28 -6.01
C ARG A 149 -1.03 15.19 -7.00
N LEU A 150 -0.57 13.96 -6.78
CA LEU A 150 -0.91 12.82 -7.63
C LEU A 150 -2.41 12.49 -7.60
N THR A 151 -3.04 12.52 -6.43
CA THR A 151 -4.49 12.29 -6.28
C THR A 151 -5.29 13.46 -6.84
N HIS A 152 -4.89 14.71 -6.60
CA HIS A 152 -5.51 15.88 -7.22
C HIS A 152 -5.46 15.81 -8.75
N ARG A 153 -4.28 15.48 -9.31
CA ARG A 153 -4.12 15.27 -10.75
C ARG A 153 -5.06 14.20 -11.30
N LEU A 154 -5.29 13.13 -10.54
CA LEU A 154 -6.22 12.08 -10.92
C LEU A 154 -7.66 12.61 -11.00
N SER A 155 -8.12 13.34 -9.99
CA SER A 155 -9.45 13.97 -10.00
C SER A 155 -9.63 14.90 -11.20
N LEU A 156 -8.60 15.68 -11.56
CA LEU A 156 -8.64 16.54 -12.75
C LEU A 156 -8.73 15.73 -14.06
N LEU A 157 -8.01 14.61 -14.16
CA LEU A 157 -8.10 13.71 -15.32
C LEU A 157 -9.50 13.11 -15.47
N GLU A 158 -10.10 12.68 -14.36
CA GLU A 158 -11.43 12.08 -14.32
C GLU A 158 -12.50 13.11 -14.72
N ALA A 159 -12.46 14.31 -14.14
CA ALA A 159 -13.34 15.41 -14.54
C ALA A 159 -13.18 15.77 -16.02
N ARG A 160 -11.94 15.84 -16.52
CA ARG A 160 -11.70 16.14 -17.94
C ARG A 160 -12.26 15.05 -18.84
N GLN A 161 -12.11 13.78 -18.47
CA GLN A 161 -12.67 12.67 -19.24
C GLN A 161 -14.20 12.70 -19.25
N GLN A 162 -14.81 13.02 -18.11
CA GLN A 162 -16.26 13.19 -18.00
C GLN A 162 -16.78 14.24 -18.98
N PHE A 163 -16.17 15.43 -19.02
CA PHE A 163 -16.57 16.48 -19.97
C PHE A 163 -16.27 16.13 -21.43
N ARG A 164 -15.18 15.42 -21.73
CA ARG A 164 -14.92 14.91 -23.09
C ARG A 164 -15.99 13.91 -23.54
N ASN A 165 -16.42 13.03 -22.63
CA ASN A 165 -17.49 12.07 -22.93
C ASN A 165 -18.81 12.78 -23.17
N GLN A 166 -19.13 13.81 -22.37
CA GLN A 166 -20.31 14.64 -22.55
C GLN A 166 -20.28 15.38 -23.89
N LEU A 167 -19.14 15.98 -24.26
CA LEU A 167 -18.95 16.65 -25.54
C LEU A 167 -19.12 15.67 -26.72
N HIS A 168 -18.56 14.47 -26.61
CA HIS A 168 -18.74 13.44 -27.63
C HIS A 168 -20.19 12.97 -27.75
N ALA A 169 -20.92 12.83 -26.64
CA ALA A 169 -22.34 12.47 -26.69
C ALA A 169 -23.17 13.54 -27.42
N LEU A 170 -22.84 14.82 -27.27
CA LEU A 170 -23.50 15.91 -27.99
C LEU A 170 -23.21 15.89 -29.50
N SER A 171 -22.09 15.33 -29.94
CA SER A 171 -21.78 15.23 -31.38
C SER A 171 -22.71 14.28 -32.15
N VAL A 172 -23.44 13.42 -31.44
CA VAL A 172 -24.43 12.47 -32.00
C VAL A 172 -25.86 13.03 -31.87
N ALA A 173 -26.05 14.13 -31.14
CA ALA A 173 -27.33 14.80 -30.93
C ALA A 173 -27.40 16.12 -31.74
N GLN A 174 -28.44 16.93 -31.52
CA GLN A 174 -28.44 18.33 -31.94
C GLN A 174 -27.79 19.18 -30.84
N PRO A 175 -26.53 19.64 -31.02
CA PRO A 175 -25.82 20.36 -29.97
C PRO A 175 -26.34 21.80 -29.83
N VAL A 176 -26.45 22.28 -28.59
CA VAL A 176 -26.59 23.71 -28.30
C VAL A 176 -25.20 24.32 -28.25
N GLU A 177 -24.92 25.30 -29.12
CA GLU A 177 -23.59 25.92 -29.28
C GLU A 177 -23.00 26.41 -27.95
N GLY A 178 -23.79 27.14 -27.14
CA GLY A 178 -23.33 27.63 -25.84
C GLY A 178 -22.90 26.51 -24.86
N VAL A 179 -23.51 25.32 -24.95
CA VAL A 179 -23.13 24.16 -24.13
C VAL A 179 -21.82 23.55 -24.64
N VAL A 180 -21.65 23.43 -25.96
CA VAL A 180 -20.41 22.95 -26.59
C VAL A 180 -19.23 23.83 -26.17
N THR A 181 -19.35 25.15 -26.36
CA THR A 181 -18.30 26.12 -26.01
C THR A 181 -17.95 26.06 -24.51
N SER A 182 -18.95 25.91 -23.64
CA SER A 182 -18.72 25.75 -22.19
C SER A 182 -17.91 24.48 -21.87
N LEU A 183 -18.25 23.34 -22.47
CA LEU A 183 -17.52 22.09 -22.27
C LEU A 183 -16.09 22.16 -22.80
N GLU A 184 -15.88 22.77 -23.96
CA GLU A 184 -14.55 22.98 -24.53
C GLU A 184 -13.67 23.83 -23.61
N ASN A 185 -14.22 24.93 -23.06
CA ASN A 185 -13.53 25.78 -22.11
C ASN A 185 -13.16 25.03 -20.81
N LEU A 186 -14.05 24.20 -20.29
CA LEU A 186 -13.77 23.34 -19.12
C LEU A 186 -12.65 22.33 -19.43
N ILE A 187 -12.69 21.69 -20.59
CA ILE A 187 -11.66 20.74 -21.03
C ILE A 187 -10.30 21.44 -21.17
N ALA A 188 -10.27 22.65 -21.73
CA ALA A 188 -9.06 23.46 -21.87
C ALA A 188 -8.49 23.84 -20.50
N THR A 189 -9.34 24.36 -19.60
CA THR A 189 -8.97 24.74 -18.23
C THR A 189 -8.38 23.56 -17.46
N LEU A 190 -9.06 22.40 -17.48
CA LEU A 190 -8.58 21.20 -16.80
C LEU A 190 -7.28 20.69 -17.41
N THR A 191 -7.11 20.80 -18.73
CA THR A 191 -5.86 20.41 -19.41
C THR A 191 -4.69 21.26 -18.93
N GLU A 192 -4.88 22.57 -18.80
CA GLU A 192 -3.82 23.44 -18.30
C GLU A 192 -3.53 23.19 -16.82
N ARG A 193 -4.57 22.98 -16.00
CA ARG A 193 -4.37 22.62 -14.59
C ARG A 193 -3.61 21.30 -14.42
N ILE A 194 -3.88 20.30 -15.27
CA ILE A 194 -3.12 19.03 -15.26
C ILE A 194 -1.64 19.28 -15.57
N LYS A 195 -1.31 20.12 -16.57
CA LYS A 195 0.09 20.48 -16.87
C LYS A 195 0.77 21.19 -15.71
N GLN A 196 0.04 22.10 -15.06
CA GLN A 196 0.55 22.82 -13.90
C GLN A 196 0.87 21.86 -12.74
N VAL A 197 -0.03 20.92 -12.43
CA VAL A 197 0.24 19.89 -11.40
C VAL A 197 1.38 18.96 -11.82
N ASP A 198 1.50 18.62 -13.10
CA ASP A 198 2.65 17.85 -13.62
C ASP A 198 3.99 18.57 -13.41
N LYS A 199 4.01 19.90 -13.57
CA LYS A 199 5.16 20.76 -13.29
C LYS A 199 5.46 20.81 -11.80
N GLU A 200 4.45 21.02 -10.96
CA GLU A 200 4.58 21.04 -9.50
C GLU A 200 5.15 19.71 -8.96
N ILE A 201 4.66 18.57 -9.45
CA ILE A 201 5.20 17.24 -9.08
C ILE A 201 6.69 17.16 -9.46
N LYS A 202 7.05 17.61 -10.67
CA LYS A 202 8.45 17.57 -11.13
C LYS A 202 9.35 18.48 -10.30
N GLU A 203 8.89 19.67 -9.94
CA GLU A 203 9.65 20.65 -9.17
C GLU A 203 9.81 20.20 -7.72
N PHE A 204 8.74 19.74 -7.09
CA PHE A 204 8.76 19.26 -5.72
C PHE A 204 9.65 18.03 -5.55
N LEU A 205 9.64 17.10 -6.53
CA LEU A 205 10.51 15.93 -6.51
C LEU A 205 12.01 16.30 -6.43
N LYS A 206 12.43 17.44 -6.99
CA LYS A 206 13.84 17.86 -6.96
C LYS A 206 14.32 18.27 -5.56
N LEU A 207 13.40 18.54 -4.64
CA LEU A 207 13.73 18.94 -3.27
C LEU A 207 14.28 17.78 -2.43
N ASP A 208 14.10 16.54 -2.89
CA ASP A 208 14.58 15.33 -2.22
C ASP A 208 15.41 14.48 -3.18
N GLN A 209 16.72 14.40 -2.90
CA GLN A 209 17.66 13.74 -3.79
C GLN A 209 17.44 12.22 -3.86
N GLU A 210 17.02 11.59 -2.76
CA GLU A 210 16.85 10.14 -2.69
C GLU A 210 15.65 9.70 -3.54
N TRP A 211 14.50 10.37 -3.38
CA TRP A 211 13.30 10.09 -4.15
C TRP A 211 13.49 10.43 -5.63
N ALA A 212 14.18 11.54 -5.93
CA ALA A 212 14.52 11.91 -7.30
C ALA A 212 15.44 10.87 -7.98
N ALA A 213 16.42 10.32 -7.25
CA ALA A 213 17.30 9.26 -7.74
C ALA A 213 16.51 7.99 -8.07
N SER A 214 15.64 7.53 -7.16
CA SER A 214 14.77 6.37 -7.41
C SER A 214 13.87 6.56 -8.64
N VAL A 215 13.25 7.74 -8.78
CA VAL A 215 12.44 8.06 -9.98
C VAL A 215 13.30 8.03 -11.24
N THR A 216 14.52 8.56 -11.18
CA THR A 216 15.45 8.56 -12.33
C THR A 216 15.82 7.14 -12.75
N LEU A 217 16.15 6.28 -11.78
CA LEU A 217 16.44 4.87 -12.02
C LEU A 217 15.24 4.15 -12.65
N LEU A 218 14.04 4.35 -12.11
CA LEU A 218 12.82 3.77 -12.68
C LEU A 218 12.58 4.20 -14.13
N GLN A 219 12.87 5.46 -14.47
CA GLN A 219 12.69 6.00 -15.82
C GLN A 219 13.69 5.44 -16.84
N THR A 220 14.77 4.78 -16.42
CA THR A 220 15.68 4.07 -17.33
C THR A 220 15.02 2.82 -17.93
N ILE A 221 13.98 2.29 -17.29
CA ILE A 221 13.21 1.16 -17.80
C ILE A 221 12.25 1.65 -18.87
N THR A 222 12.52 1.30 -20.13
CA THR A 222 11.62 1.62 -21.24
C THR A 222 10.21 1.09 -20.95
N GLY A 223 9.24 2.00 -20.97
CA GLY A 223 7.84 1.76 -20.60
C GLY A 223 7.40 2.44 -19.30
N ILE A 224 8.33 2.75 -18.39
CA ILE A 224 8.04 3.49 -17.15
C ILE A 224 8.28 4.99 -17.37
N GLY A 225 7.19 5.75 -17.51
CA GLY A 225 7.25 7.21 -17.53
C GLY A 225 7.34 7.81 -16.12
N ARG A 226 7.72 9.10 -16.03
CA ARG A 226 7.88 9.83 -14.76
C ARG A 226 6.71 9.64 -13.80
N LEU A 227 5.46 9.84 -14.25
CA LEU A 227 4.31 9.72 -13.36
C LEU A 227 4.13 8.30 -12.81
N THR A 228 4.38 7.27 -13.62
CA THR A 228 4.36 5.88 -13.14
C THR A 228 5.46 5.65 -12.11
N ALA A 229 6.66 6.20 -12.33
CA ALA A 229 7.77 6.14 -11.40
C ALA A 229 7.48 6.87 -10.07
N VAL A 230 6.95 8.09 -10.12
CA VAL A 230 6.56 8.85 -8.92
C VAL A 230 5.46 8.13 -8.15
N TRP A 231 4.45 7.58 -8.84
CA TRP A 231 3.43 6.75 -8.19
C TRP A 231 4.05 5.55 -7.49
N LEU A 232 4.98 4.82 -8.13
CA LEU A 232 5.69 3.69 -7.53
C LEU A 232 6.45 4.09 -6.27
N VAL A 233 7.23 5.18 -6.32
CA VAL A 233 8.01 5.65 -5.17
C VAL A 233 7.07 6.10 -4.03
N VAL A 234 6.04 6.89 -4.33
CA VAL A 234 5.11 7.39 -3.30
C VAL A 234 4.40 6.23 -2.58
N VAL A 235 3.74 5.33 -3.32
CA VAL A 235 2.92 4.26 -2.70
C VAL A 235 3.72 3.20 -1.97
N THR A 236 5.01 3.07 -2.29
CA THR A 236 5.92 2.11 -1.64
C THR A 236 6.80 2.74 -0.58
N LEU A 237 6.63 4.04 -0.30
CA LEU A 237 7.55 4.84 0.54
C LEU A 237 9.00 4.64 0.13
N ASN A 238 9.29 4.91 -1.14
CA ASN A 238 10.59 4.66 -1.76
C ASN A 238 11.07 3.20 -1.59
N PHE A 239 10.20 2.23 -1.85
CA PHE A 239 10.49 0.79 -1.74
C PHE A 239 10.89 0.31 -0.34
N THR A 240 10.61 1.08 0.71
CA THR A 240 10.82 0.67 2.11
C THR A 240 9.69 -0.23 2.62
N ASN A 241 8.46 -0.05 2.12
CA ASN A 241 7.30 -0.88 2.48
C ASN A 241 7.25 -2.24 1.76
N CYS A 242 8.24 -2.58 0.94
CA CYS A 242 8.32 -3.84 0.22
C CYS A 242 9.71 -4.45 0.39
N SER A 243 9.79 -5.59 1.05
CA SER A 243 11.05 -6.31 1.30
C SER A 243 11.53 -7.12 0.09
N SER A 244 10.65 -7.47 -0.85
CA SER A 244 10.97 -8.24 -2.05
C SER A 244 10.17 -7.79 -3.28
N ALA A 245 10.63 -8.20 -4.47
CA ALA A 245 9.93 -7.96 -5.73
C ALA A 245 8.58 -8.69 -5.77
N GLU A 246 8.49 -9.86 -5.14
CA GLU A 246 7.25 -10.63 -4.95
C GLU A 246 6.28 -9.87 -4.04
N GLY A 247 6.78 -9.31 -2.92
CA GLY A 247 6.00 -8.45 -2.03
C GLY A 247 5.42 -7.24 -2.76
N LEU A 248 6.23 -6.60 -3.61
CA LEU A 248 5.76 -5.49 -4.45
C LEU A 248 4.74 -5.94 -5.52
N THR A 249 4.90 -7.13 -6.08
CA THR A 249 3.96 -7.72 -7.04
C THR A 249 2.60 -8.03 -6.40
N LEU A 250 2.60 -8.51 -5.15
CA LEU A 250 1.39 -8.68 -4.34
C LEU A 250 0.76 -7.32 -4.02
N PHE A 251 1.56 -6.36 -3.56
CA PHE A 251 1.12 -5.00 -3.24
C PHE A 251 0.46 -4.30 -4.44
N THR A 252 1.03 -4.45 -5.64
CA THR A 252 0.47 -3.90 -6.89
C THR A 252 -0.77 -4.65 -7.38
N GLY A 253 -1.10 -5.82 -6.83
CA GLY A 253 -2.23 -6.64 -7.26
C GLY A 253 -2.02 -7.33 -8.61
N LEU A 254 -0.76 -7.50 -9.03
CA LEU A 254 -0.37 -8.19 -10.26
C LEU A 254 -0.03 -9.66 -10.04
N ALA A 255 0.06 -10.10 -8.79
CA ALA A 255 0.25 -11.50 -8.45
C ALA A 255 -1.00 -12.34 -8.83
N PRO A 256 -0.83 -13.48 -9.53
CA PRO A 256 -1.90 -14.44 -9.70
C PRO A 256 -2.22 -15.09 -8.36
N ILE A 257 -3.50 -15.18 -8.01
CA ILE A 257 -4.01 -15.91 -6.85
C ILE A 257 -4.62 -17.20 -7.36
N GLU A 258 -4.07 -18.32 -6.91
CA GLU A 258 -4.69 -19.62 -7.08
C GLU A 258 -5.84 -19.77 -6.09
N ARG A 259 -7.00 -20.18 -6.58
CA ARG A 259 -8.13 -20.59 -5.75
C ARG A 259 -8.35 -22.07 -5.97
N SER A 260 -7.69 -22.88 -5.16
CA SER A 260 -7.93 -24.31 -5.05
C SER A 260 -8.56 -24.61 -3.70
N SER A 261 -9.86 -24.91 -3.68
CA SER A 261 -10.54 -25.48 -2.52
C SER A 261 -10.95 -26.91 -2.86
N GLY A 262 -10.29 -27.89 -2.23
CA GLY A 262 -10.55 -29.32 -2.47
C GLY A 262 -10.07 -29.84 -3.83
N THR A 263 -10.22 -31.15 -4.04
CA THR A 263 -9.83 -31.86 -5.28
C THR A 263 -10.72 -31.53 -6.49
N SER A 264 -11.85 -30.86 -6.29
CA SER A 264 -12.89 -30.61 -7.29
C SER A 264 -12.96 -29.18 -7.83
N VAL A 265 -12.21 -28.22 -7.26
CA VAL A 265 -12.19 -26.81 -7.74
C VAL A 265 -10.76 -26.38 -8.07
N ARG A 266 -10.27 -26.72 -9.26
CA ARG A 266 -9.08 -26.08 -9.87
C ARG A 266 -9.54 -24.92 -10.74
N SER A 267 -9.80 -23.77 -10.12
CA SER A 267 -10.08 -22.55 -10.90
C SER A 267 -8.80 -21.98 -11.50
N ARG A 268 -8.90 -21.36 -12.69
CA ARG A 268 -7.74 -20.71 -13.32
C ARG A 268 -7.18 -19.62 -12.39
N PRO A 269 -5.85 -19.52 -12.21
CA PRO A 269 -5.25 -18.46 -11.40
C PRO A 269 -5.68 -17.09 -11.95
N MET A 270 -6.24 -16.23 -11.10
CA MET A 270 -6.69 -14.89 -11.47
C MET A 270 -5.89 -13.85 -10.72
N ILE A 271 -5.67 -12.67 -11.32
CA ILE A 271 -5.08 -11.55 -10.59
C ILE A 271 -5.97 -11.18 -9.39
N GLY A 272 -5.34 -10.98 -8.23
CA GLY A 272 -6.04 -10.55 -7.03
C GLY A 272 -6.73 -9.19 -7.18
N LYS A 273 -7.84 -8.99 -6.46
CA LYS A 273 -8.47 -7.66 -6.31
C LYS A 273 -7.97 -6.86 -5.11
N GLY A 274 -7.10 -7.44 -4.27
CA GLY A 274 -6.66 -6.85 -3.00
C GLY A 274 -5.46 -5.89 -3.07
N GLY A 275 -4.79 -5.77 -4.22
CA GLY A 275 -3.65 -4.86 -4.38
C GLY A 275 -4.06 -3.45 -4.85
N HIS A 276 -3.06 -2.56 -4.95
CA HIS A 276 -3.25 -1.16 -5.31
C HIS A 276 -3.76 -0.98 -6.75
N SER A 277 -5.08 -0.86 -6.90
CA SER A 277 -5.80 -0.84 -8.19
C SER A 277 -5.25 0.18 -9.19
N ARG A 278 -4.91 1.39 -8.72
CA ARG A 278 -4.35 2.45 -9.56
C ARG A 278 -2.96 2.10 -10.10
N LEU A 279 -2.08 1.61 -9.24
CA LEU A 279 -0.73 1.22 -9.62
C LEU A 279 -0.76 0.08 -10.63
N ARG A 280 -1.67 -0.88 -10.44
CA ARG A 280 -1.95 -1.94 -11.41
C ARG A 280 -2.33 -1.38 -12.79
N ALA A 281 -3.25 -0.40 -12.83
CA ALA A 281 -3.67 0.22 -14.09
C ALA A 281 -2.50 0.97 -14.77
N LEU A 282 -1.70 1.73 -14.02
CA LEU A 282 -0.52 2.43 -14.53
C LEU A 282 0.53 1.46 -15.10
N LEU A 283 0.82 0.38 -14.37
CA LEU A 283 1.76 -0.66 -14.81
C LEU A 283 1.24 -1.44 -16.02
N TYR A 284 -0.06 -1.71 -16.08
CA TYR A 284 -0.69 -2.32 -17.25
C TYR A 284 -0.59 -1.41 -18.49
N MET A 285 -0.74 -0.09 -18.31
CA MET A 285 -0.51 0.87 -19.39
C MET A 285 0.95 0.94 -19.82
N ALA A 286 1.88 1.05 -18.86
CA ALA A 286 3.33 1.01 -19.08
C ALA A 286 3.78 -0.25 -19.84
N ALA A 287 3.22 -1.40 -19.49
CA ALA A 287 3.48 -2.68 -20.14
C ALA A 287 3.20 -2.66 -21.64
N GLY A 288 2.20 -1.90 -22.11
CA GLY A 288 1.90 -1.80 -23.53
C GLY A 288 3.03 -1.14 -24.34
N SER A 289 3.71 -0.15 -23.76
CA SER A 289 4.90 0.47 -24.36
C SER A 289 6.11 -0.46 -24.24
N ALA A 290 6.31 -1.06 -23.07
CA ALA A 290 7.42 -1.97 -22.83
C ALA A 290 7.41 -3.21 -23.75
N MET A 291 6.23 -3.80 -24.00
CA MET A 291 6.06 -4.92 -24.93
C MET A 291 6.51 -4.60 -26.37
N ARG A 292 6.52 -3.32 -26.76
CA ARG A 292 6.90 -2.87 -28.10
C ARG A 292 8.37 -2.45 -28.19
N PHE A 293 8.86 -1.75 -27.17
CA PHE A 293 10.12 -1.02 -27.24
C PHE A 293 11.19 -1.48 -26.24
N ASN A 294 10.81 -2.16 -25.15
CA ASN A 294 11.79 -2.70 -24.21
C ASN A 294 12.26 -4.09 -24.69
N PRO A 295 13.52 -4.29 -25.07
CA PRO A 295 13.98 -5.54 -25.69
C PRO A 295 13.81 -6.76 -24.78
N VAL A 296 14.06 -6.62 -23.47
CA VAL A 296 13.92 -7.71 -22.49
C VAL A 296 12.46 -8.12 -22.33
N ILE A 297 11.55 -7.15 -22.23
CA ILE A 297 10.12 -7.41 -22.05
C ILE A 297 9.49 -7.90 -23.35
N LYS A 298 9.85 -7.32 -24.49
CA LYS A 298 9.40 -7.75 -25.81
C LYS A 298 9.73 -9.21 -26.05
N ALA A 299 11.01 -9.60 -25.89
CA ALA A 299 11.44 -10.98 -26.07
C ALA A 299 10.74 -11.95 -25.09
N TYR A 300 10.54 -11.54 -23.83
CA TYR A 300 9.78 -12.30 -22.86
C TYR A 300 8.31 -12.52 -23.28
N CYS A 301 7.64 -11.47 -23.73
CA CYS A 301 6.24 -11.53 -24.16
C CYS A 301 6.04 -12.33 -25.44
N GLU A 302 6.94 -12.19 -26.43
CA GLU A 302 6.92 -12.97 -27.66
C GLU A 302 7.06 -14.47 -27.38
N ARG A 303 7.96 -14.86 -26.45
CA ARG A 303 8.04 -16.26 -26.00
C ARG A 303 6.76 -16.74 -25.34
N LEU A 304 6.18 -15.93 -24.44
CA LEU A 304 4.96 -16.30 -23.72
C LEU A 304 3.75 -16.44 -24.66
N GLN A 305 3.69 -15.63 -25.71
CA GLN A 305 2.60 -15.62 -26.68
C GLN A 305 2.64 -16.83 -27.63
N LYS A 306 3.81 -17.46 -27.82
CA LYS A 306 3.96 -18.72 -28.55
C LYS A 306 3.40 -19.93 -27.78
N THR A 307 3.21 -19.82 -26.47
CA THR A 307 2.59 -20.87 -25.67
C THR A 307 1.09 -20.95 -25.97
N LYS A 308 0.60 -22.12 -26.41
CA LYS A 308 -0.82 -22.34 -26.76
C LYS A 308 -1.76 -21.88 -25.62
N GLY A 309 -2.80 -21.14 -25.98
CA GLY A 309 -3.89 -20.75 -25.08
C GLY A 309 -3.67 -19.45 -24.27
N ARG A 310 -2.56 -18.73 -24.45
CA ARG A 310 -2.31 -17.46 -23.75
C ARG A 310 -3.03 -16.29 -24.41
N ALA A 311 -3.95 -15.66 -23.68
CA ALA A 311 -4.63 -14.46 -24.16
C ALA A 311 -3.71 -13.23 -24.09
N TYR A 312 -3.89 -12.26 -25.00
CA TYR A 312 -3.11 -11.02 -25.02
C TYR A 312 -3.11 -10.28 -23.67
N LYS A 313 -4.26 -10.25 -22.99
CA LYS A 313 -4.39 -9.63 -21.66
C LYS A 313 -3.51 -10.33 -20.61
N GLU A 314 -3.36 -11.65 -20.67
CA GLU A 314 -2.48 -12.40 -19.76
C GLU A 314 -1.01 -12.06 -20.02
N VAL A 315 -0.60 -12.00 -21.28
CA VAL A 315 0.76 -11.62 -21.67
C VAL A 315 1.09 -10.21 -21.19
N ARG A 316 0.14 -9.28 -21.32
CA ARG A 316 0.31 -7.90 -20.86
C ARG A 316 0.36 -7.79 -19.33
N CYS A 317 -0.42 -8.58 -18.60
CA CYS A 317 -0.28 -8.69 -17.14
C CYS A 317 1.09 -9.25 -16.74
N ALA A 318 1.60 -10.25 -17.45
CA ALA A 318 2.93 -10.79 -17.22
C ALA A 318 4.03 -9.77 -17.50
N ALA A 319 3.88 -8.94 -18.53
CA ALA A 319 4.76 -7.81 -18.81
C ALA A 319 4.74 -6.75 -17.69
N ALA A 320 3.54 -6.40 -17.20
CA ALA A 320 3.38 -5.47 -16.07
C ALA A 320 4.06 -6.01 -14.81
N ARG A 321 3.93 -7.31 -14.52
CA ARG A 321 4.67 -7.95 -13.44
C ARG A 321 6.17 -7.88 -13.67
N LYS A 322 6.67 -8.15 -14.87
CA LYS A 322 8.11 -8.04 -15.17
C LYS A 322 8.63 -6.62 -14.94
N LEU A 323 7.87 -5.58 -15.28
CA LEU A 323 8.20 -4.18 -14.96
C LEU A 323 8.34 -3.94 -13.45
N VAL A 324 7.49 -4.55 -12.62
CA VAL A 324 7.60 -4.46 -11.16
C VAL A 324 8.92 -5.04 -10.66
N HIS A 325 9.30 -6.23 -11.14
CA HIS A 325 10.57 -6.86 -10.76
C HIS A 325 11.77 -6.02 -11.21
N LEU A 326 11.76 -5.50 -12.44
CA LEU A 326 12.81 -4.60 -12.92
C LEU A 326 12.89 -3.32 -12.09
N GLY A 327 11.74 -2.70 -11.79
CA GLY A 327 11.67 -1.50 -10.96
C GLY A 327 12.24 -1.70 -9.57
N PHE A 328 11.92 -2.83 -8.93
CA PHE A 328 12.50 -3.21 -7.64
C PHE A 328 14.02 -3.39 -7.74
N ALA A 329 14.50 -4.09 -8.77
CA ALA A 329 15.92 -4.37 -8.94
C ALA A 329 16.76 -3.10 -9.16
N VAL A 330 16.33 -2.17 -10.04
CA VAL A 330 17.09 -0.94 -10.31
C VAL A 330 17.16 -0.03 -9.08
N VAL A 331 16.06 0.10 -8.32
CA VAL A 331 16.04 0.92 -7.11
C VAL A 331 16.89 0.30 -6.01
N LYS A 332 16.81 -1.02 -5.79
CA LYS A 332 17.62 -1.67 -4.74
C LYS A 332 19.10 -1.77 -5.07
N SER A 333 19.47 -1.87 -6.35
CA SER A 333 20.88 -1.89 -6.77
C SER A 333 21.47 -0.49 -6.90
N GLY A 334 20.65 0.55 -7.06
CA GLY A 334 21.11 1.90 -7.39
C GLY A 334 21.67 2.03 -8.81
N LEU A 335 21.52 0.99 -9.64
CA LEU A 335 22.07 0.94 -10.99
C LEU A 335 20.96 1.13 -12.04
N PRO A 336 21.26 1.84 -13.15
CA PRO A 336 20.30 2.01 -14.23
C PRO A 336 19.96 0.66 -14.87
N PHE A 337 18.77 0.58 -15.47
CA PHE A 337 18.36 -0.59 -16.24
C PHE A 337 19.31 -0.84 -17.41
N ASP A 338 19.94 -2.00 -17.41
CA ASP A 338 20.74 -2.51 -18.52
C ASP A 338 20.03 -3.70 -19.17
N PRO A 339 19.61 -3.60 -20.46
CA PRO A 339 18.99 -4.71 -21.16
C PRO A 339 19.93 -5.90 -21.40
N ALA A 340 21.25 -5.71 -21.29
CA ALA A 340 22.27 -6.76 -21.44
C ALA A 340 22.70 -7.38 -20.10
N TYR A 341 22.10 -6.95 -18.98
CA TYR A 341 22.47 -7.44 -17.65
C TYR A 341 22.39 -8.97 -17.55
N GLN A 342 23.52 -9.59 -17.19
CA GLN A 342 23.61 -11.01 -16.87
C GLN A 342 23.76 -11.16 -15.35
N PRO A 343 22.89 -11.94 -14.68
CA PRO A 343 23.01 -12.16 -13.25
C PRO A 343 24.34 -12.88 -12.97
N SER A 344 25.16 -12.30 -12.09
CA SER A 344 26.39 -12.95 -11.64
C SER A 344 26.05 -14.30 -10.97
N PRO A 345 26.80 -15.38 -11.21
CA PRO A 345 26.46 -16.74 -10.75
C PRO A 345 26.46 -16.96 -9.22
N GLN A 346 26.52 -15.92 -8.38
CA GLN A 346 26.74 -16.03 -6.93
C GLN A 346 25.51 -15.75 -6.03
N LYS A 347 24.27 -15.77 -6.54
CA LYS A 347 23.06 -15.53 -5.71
C LYS A 347 22.00 -16.65 -5.68
N GLU A 348 22.34 -17.86 -6.13
CA GLU A 348 21.46 -19.05 -5.98
C GLU A 348 21.82 -19.96 -4.80
N ALA A 349 22.90 -19.70 -4.06
CA ALA A 349 23.36 -20.53 -2.93
C ALA A 349 22.61 -20.28 -1.60
N GLY A 350 21.30 -20.00 -1.67
CA GLY A 350 20.43 -19.81 -0.49
C GLY A 350 19.33 -20.86 -0.33
N ALA A 351 19.26 -21.85 -1.22
CA ALA A 351 18.39 -23.00 -1.06
C ALA A 351 19.18 -24.14 -0.41
N SER A 352 19.00 -24.30 0.92
CA SER A 352 19.55 -25.38 1.71
C SER A 352 19.19 -26.75 1.11
N PRO A 353 20.16 -27.63 0.81
CA PRO A 353 19.91 -29.00 0.44
C PRO A 353 20.13 -29.91 1.66
N GLU A 354 19.07 -30.32 2.34
CA GLU A 354 19.05 -31.43 3.33
C GLU A 354 17.56 -31.68 3.66
N ALA A 355 16.96 -32.87 3.55
CA ALA A 355 17.49 -34.20 3.74
C ALA A 355 16.81 -35.24 2.82
N LYS A 356 17.63 -36.14 2.25
CA LYS A 356 17.28 -37.52 1.90
C LYS A 356 18.37 -38.41 2.50
N ALA A 357 17.96 -39.60 2.96
CA ALA A 357 18.68 -40.57 3.81
C ALA A 357 18.68 -40.15 5.28
N SER A 358 18.13 -40.92 6.23
CA SER A 358 18.00 -42.39 6.33
C SER A 358 16.69 -42.84 6.95
#